data_AF-A0A944UJW2-F1
#
_entry.id   AF-A0A944UJW2-F1
#
_cell.length_a   1.000
_cell.length_b   1.000
_cell.length_c   1.000
_cell.angle_alpha   90.00
_cell.angle_beta   90.00
_cell.angle_gamma   90.00
#
_symmetry.space_group_name_H-M   'P 1'
#
loop_
_entity.id
_entity.type
_entity.pdbx_description
1 polymer ?
#
loop_
_entity_poly.entity_id
_entity_poly.type
_entity_poly.pdbx_seq_one_letter_code
_entity_poly.pdbx_strand_id
1 'polypeptide(L)'
;MKKLLTLLLLSPLAFAEMKPLKEYIASIDELGATEVLYANYRCLGLFGMVINVTSGSSQENSKNINAIVDANSKMLLAQTYQVWASVREDKSTEAFLENIKVSIPPIADNYQVLANENWKNTGAYFEGNEL
;
A
#
# COMPACT_ATOMS: atom_id res chain seq x y z
N MET A 1 -26.13 23.27 13.80
CA MET A 1 -25.70 22.17 12.92
C MET A 1 -25.04 22.61 11.61
N LYS A 2 -25.43 23.74 10.98
CA LYS A 2 -24.78 24.22 9.74
C LYS A 2 -23.30 24.62 9.89
N LYS A 3 -22.89 25.12 11.07
CA LYS A 3 -21.51 25.56 11.35
C LYS A 3 -20.50 24.40 11.52
N LEU A 4 -20.97 23.18 11.81
CA LEU A 4 -20.11 22.01 11.96
C LEU A 4 -19.70 21.43 10.59
N LEU A 5 -20.63 21.46 9.62
CA LEU A 5 -20.36 21.03 8.25
C LEU A 5 -19.29 21.91 7.58
N THR A 6 -19.29 23.22 7.85
CA THR A 6 -18.33 24.15 7.26
C THR A 6 -16.91 23.97 7.79
N LEU A 7 -16.76 23.51 9.04
CA LEU A 7 -15.43 23.19 9.61
C LEU A 7 -14.87 21.87 9.05
N LEU A 8 -15.71 20.88 8.77
CA LEU A 8 -15.31 19.64 8.09
C LEU A 8 -14.92 19.86 6.61
N LEU A 9 -15.48 20.89 5.97
CA LEU A 9 -15.12 21.29 4.61
C LEU A 9 -13.83 22.13 4.55
N LEU A 10 -13.38 22.66 5.68
CA LEU A 10 -12.15 23.45 5.82
C LEU A 10 -11.00 22.66 6.46
N SER A 11 -11.27 21.44 6.96
CA SER A 11 -10.18 20.54 7.33
C SER A 11 -9.43 20.10 6.08
N PRO A 12 -8.08 20.01 6.11
CA PRO A 12 -7.23 19.56 5.01
C PRO A 12 -7.36 18.04 4.76
N LEU A 13 -8.56 17.51 4.94
CA LEU A 13 -9.01 16.25 4.33
C LEU A 13 -9.23 16.42 2.81
N ALA A 14 -9.17 17.66 2.31
CA ALA A 14 -9.16 17.98 0.88
C ALA A 14 -7.75 17.75 0.30
N PHE A 15 -7.59 16.62 -0.38
CA PHE A 15 -6.38 16.16 -1.06
C PHE A 15 -5.24 15.76 -0.12
N ALA A 16 -5.29 14.54 0.40
CA ALA A 16 -4.06 13.86 0.79
C ALA A 16 -3.16 13.79 -0.45
N GLU A 17 -2.16 14.66 -0.55
CA GLU A 17 -1.17 14.59 -1.61
C GLU A 17 -0.48 13.23 -1.53
N MET A 18 -0.53 12.48 -2.64
CA MET A 18 0.21 11.23 -2.73
C MET A 18 1.70 11.55 -2.63
N LYS A 19 2.31 11.14 -1.53
CA LYS A 19 3.75 11.31 -1.31
C LYS A 19 4.53 10.25 -2.10
N PRO A 20 5.55 10.63 -2.91
CA PRO A 20 6.43 9.66 -3.55
C PRO A 20 7.03 8.70 -2.53
N LEU A 21 7.16 7.42 -2.89
CA LEU A 21 7.58 6.36 -1.96
C LEU A 21 8.90 6.68 -1.25
N LYS A 22 9.87 7.27 -1.96
CA LYS A 22 11.15 7.70 -1.39
C LYS A 22 11.00 8.76 -0.31
N GLU A 23 10.11 9.72 -0.54
CA GLU A 23 9.86 10.80 0.41
C GLU A 23 9.05 10.29 1.62
N TYR A 24 8.14 9.34 1.40
CA TYR A 24 7.45 8.64 2.49
C TYR A 24 8.44 7.89 3.39
N ILE A 25 9.36 7.13 2.79
CA ILE A 25 10.40 6.41 3.54
C ILE A 25 11.27 7.39 4.34
N ALA A 26 11.63 8.54 3.75
CA ALA A 26 12.44 9.54 4.43
C ALA A 26 11.74 10.23 5.63
N SER A 27 10.41 10.16 5.73
CA SER A 27 9.64 10.71 6.86
C SER A 27 9.20 9.66 7.88
N ILE A 28 9.67 8.42 7.78
CA ILE A 28 9.26 7.35 8.70
C ILE A 28 9.57 7.70 10.16
N ASP A 29 10.67 8.39 10.44
CA ASP A 29 11.07 8.78 11.80
C ASP A 29 10.11 9.80 12.44
N GLU A 30 9.31 10.50 11.64
CA GLU A 30 8.27 11.42 12.12
C GLU A 30 6.98 10.67 12.53
N LEU A 31 6.88 9.39 12.17
CA LEU A 31 5.74 8.52 12.42
C LEU A 31 6.08 7.49 13.50
N GLY A 32 5.08 7.08 14.28
CA GLY A 32 5.25 5.97 15.21
C GLY A 32 5.48 4.65 14.46
N ALA A 33 6.28 3.75 15.05
CA ALA A 33 6.60 2.46 14.44
C ALA A 33 5.35 1.62 14.10
N THR A 34 4.30 1.71 14.91
CA THR A 34 3.03 1.02 14.67
C THR A 34 2.33 1.56 13.42
N GLU A 35 2.26 2.88 13.27
CA GLU A 35 1.67 3.56 12.11
C GLU A 35 2.43 3.23 10.83
N VAL A 36 3.76 3.21 10.89
CA VAL A 36 4.62 2.87 9.75
C VAL A 36 4.43 1.42 9.33
N LEU A 37 4.40 0.48 10.29
CA LEU A 37 4.16 -0.92 9.99
C LEU A 37 2.77 -1.14 9.38
N TYR A 38 1.75 -0.47 9.92
CA TYR A 38 0.41 -0.51 9.37
C TYR A 38 0.39 -0.02 7.91
N ALA A 39 0.95 1.16 7.65
CA ALA A 39 1.00 1.73 6.31
C ALA A 39 1.79 0.84 5.34
N ASN A 40 2.95 0.33 5.76
CA ASN A 40 3.78 -0.52 4.94
C ASN A 40 3.09 -1.84 4.57
N TYR A 41 2.41 -2.50 5.52
CA TYR A 41 1.66 -3.73 5.22
C TYR A 41 0.54 -3.46 4.22
N ARG A 42 -0.15 -2.32 4.34
CA ARG A 42 -1.19 -1.89 3.41
C ARG A 42 -0.62 -1.62 2.02
N CYS A 43 0.53 -0.97 1.89
CA CYS A 43 1.19 -0.75 0.61
C CYS A 43 1.73 -2.05 -0.02
N LEU A 44 2.31 -2.94 0.77
CA LEU A 44 2.77 -4.25 0.29
C LEU A 44 1.61 -5.13 -0.18
N GLY A 45 0.47 -5.10 0.53
CA GLY A 45 -0.76 -5.77 0.09
C GLY A 45 -1.28 -5.20 -1.23
N LEU A 46 -1.20 -3.87 -1.41
CA LEU A 46 -1.58 -3.22 -2.67
C LEU A 46 -0.68 -3.68 -3.83
N PHE A 47 0.63 -3.74 -3.62
CA PHE A 47 1.57 -4.28 -4.60
C PHE A 47 1.28 -5.75 -4.95
N GLY A 48 0.97 -6.59 -3.95
CA GLY A 48 0.56 -7.97 -4.18
C GLY A 48 -0.68 -8.08 -5.06
N MET A 49 -1.70 -7.26 -4.79
CA MET A 49 -2.90 -7.21 -5.63
C MET A 49 -2.58 -6.70 -7.05
N VAL A 50 -1.76 -5.64 -7.20
CA VAL A 50 -1.36 -5.15 -8.53
C VAL A 50 -0.67 -6.26 -9.32
N ILE A 51 0.28 -7.00 -8.71
CA ILE A 51 0.92 -8.15 -9.35
C ILE A 51 -0.12 -9.19 -9.76
N ASN A 52 -1.10 -9.50 -8.91
CA ASN A 52 -2.12 -10.50 -9.24
C ASN A 52 -2.95 -10.08 -10.46
N VAL A 53 -3.42 -8.83 -10.54
CA VAL A 53 -4.24 -8.37 -11.68
C VAL A 53 -3.47 -8.23 -12.99
N THR A 54 -2.17 -7.94 -12.93
CA THR A 54 -1.33 -7.79 -14.13
C THR A 54 -0.62 -9.09 -14.52
N SER A 55 -0.53 -10.06 -13.61
CA SER A 55 0.08 -11.37 -13.89
C SER A 55 -0.69 -12.10 -15.00
N GLY A 56 0.05 -12.61 -15.99
CA GLY A 56 -0.54 -13.31 -17.13
C GLY A 56 -0.97 -12.42 -18.30
N SER A 57 -0.92 -11.09 -18.17
CA SER A 57 -1.14 -10.19 -19.30
C SER A 57 0.09 -10.12 -20.21
N SER A 58 -0.10 -10.35 -21.51
CA SER A 58 0.96 -10.23 -22.53
C SER A 58 1.23 -8.79 -22.96
N GLN A 59 0.43 -7.83 -22.48
CA GLN A 59 0.57 -6.42 -22.81
C GLN A 59 1.87 -5.84 -22.24
N GLU A 60 2.58 -5.07 -23.04
CA GLU A 60 3.85 -4.45 -22.66
C GLU A 60 3.72 -3.56 -21.41
N ASN A 61 2.59 -2.85 -21.29
CA ASN A 61 2.27 -2.05 -20.10
C ASN A 61 2.24 -2.88 -18.81
N SER A 62 1.74 -4.12 -18.86
CA SER A 62 1.68 -5.01 -17.69
C SER A 62 3.08 -5.44 -17.22
N LYS A 63 4.02 -5.65 -18.16
CA LYS A 63 5.42 -5.97 -17.82
C LYS A 63 6.12 -4.79 -17.15
N ASN A 64 5.90 -3.57 -17.66
CA ASN A 64 6.46 -2.36 -17.07
C ASN A 64 5.91 -2.12 -15.65
N ILE A 65 4.59 -2.31 -15.46
CA ILE A 65 3.96 -2.20 -14.13
C ILE A 65 4.56 -3.22 -13.17
N ASN A 66 4.72 -4.48 -13.58
CA ASN A 66 5.29 -5.51 -12.72
C ASN A 66 6.72 -5.21 -12.28
N ALA A 67 7.56 -4.69 -13.19
CA ALA A 67 8.92 -4.28 -12.85
C ALA A 67 8.95 -3.13 -11.83
N ILE A 68 8.08 -2.14 -12.01
CA ILE A 68 7.95 -1.00 -11.08
C ILE A 68 7.49 -1.49 -9.70
N VAL A 69 6.48 -2.36 -9.66
CA VAL A 69 5.92 -2.90 -8.42
C VAL A 69 6.95 -3.79 -7.70
N ASP A 70 7.68 -4.64 -8.42
CA ASP A 70 8.74 -5.46 -7.84
C ASP A 70 9.85 -4.61 -7.21
N ALA A 71 10.34 -3.58 -7.91
CA ALA A 71 11.36 -2.68 -7.37
C ALA A 71 10.88 -1.92 -6.12
N ASN A 72 9.67 -1.37 -6.15
CA ASN A 72 9.09 -0.62 -5.05
C ASN A 72 8.76 -1.51 -3.84
N SER A 73 8.24 -2.71 -4.09
CA SER A 73 7.91 -3.67 -3.02
C SER A 73 9.17 -4.15 -2.29
N LYS A 74 10.28 -4.41 -3.00
CA LYS A 74 11.57 -4.75 -2.37
C LYS A 74 12.10 -3.62 -1.50
N MET A 75 12.06 -2.39 -2.01
CA MET A 75 12.50 -1.21 -1.25
C MET A 75 11.66 -1.03 0.02
N LEU A 76 10.34 -1.14 -0.10
CA LEU A 76 9.44 -1.02 1.05
C LEU A 76 9.57 -2.18 2.03
N LEU A 77 9.79 -3.41 1.55
CA LEU A 77 9.96 -4.59 2.39
C LEU A 77 11.21 -4.48 3.27
N ALA A 78 12.32 -3.99 2.71
CA ALA A 78 13.55 -3.74 3.46
C ALA A 78 13.33 -2.73 4.59
N GLN A 79 12.64 -1.62 4.30
CA GLN A 79 12.26 -0.63 5.32
C GLN A 79 11.32 -1.21 6.38
N THR A 80 10.35 -2.02 5.95
CA THR A 80 9.40 -2.69 6.85
C THR A 80 10.12 -3.60 7.84
N TYR A 81 11.13 -4.35 7.38
CA TYR A 81 11.94 -5.19 8.27
C TYR A 81 12.68 -4.35 9.32
N GLN A 82 13.28 -3.22 8.93
CA GLN A 82 14.00 -2.34 9.86
C GLN A 82 13.08 -1.84 10.99
N VAL A 83 11.89 -1.37 10.63
CA VAL A 83 10.91 -0.88 11.61
C VAL A 83 10.36 -2.05 12.44
N TRP A 84 10.06 -3.19 11.83
CA TRP A 84 9.55 -4.37 12.53
C TRP A 84 10.52 -4.89 13.59
N ALA A 85 11.81 -5.00 13.23
CA ALA A 85 12.87 -5.43 14.13
C ALA A 85 13.16 -4.43 15.26
N SER A 86 12.77 -3.16 15.11
CA SER A 86 12.94 -2.14 16.16
C SER A 86 11.97 -2.30 17.33
N VAL A 87 10.81 -2.93 17.10
CA VAL A 87 9.72 -3.06 18.09
C VAL A 87 9.43 -4.49 18.52
N ARG A 88 10.25 -5.46 18.09
CA ARG A 88 10.08 -6.89 18.38
C ARG A 88 11.27 -7.45 19.13
N GLU A 89 10.99 -8.44 19.98
CA GLU A 89 12.01 -9.19 20.71
C GLU A 89 12.79 -10.14 19.78
N ASP A 90 12.07 -10.94 18.99
CA ASP A 90 12.65 -11.74 17.91
C ASP A 90 12.81 -10.86 16.67
N LYS A 91 14.05 -10.71 16.23
CA LYS A 91 14.45 -9.86 15.09
C LYS A 91 14.94 -10.68 13.90
N SER A 92 14.76 -12.00 13.94
CA SER A 92 15.19 -12.87 12.86
C SER A 92 14.45 -12.57 11.56
N THR A 93 15.15 -12.75 10.44
CA THR A 93 14.54 -12.64 9.12
C THR A 93 13.43 -13.68 8.97
N GLU A 94 13.61 -14.87 9.55
CA GLU A 94 12.64 -15.96 9.53
C GLU A 94 11.31 -15.56 10.22
N ALA A 95 11.38 -14.96 11.41
CA ALA A 95 10.18 -14.48 12.11
C ALA A 95 9.49 -13.36 11.34
N PHE A 96 10.26 -12.44 10.74
CA PHE A 96 9.71 -11.40 9.88
C PHE A 96 9.00 -12.00 8.66
N LEU A 97 9.63 -12.96 7.97
CA LEU A 97 9.09 -13.63 6.79
C LEU A 97 7.79 -14.39 7.11
N GLU A 98 7.71 -15.06 8.25
CA GLU A 98 6.48 -15.73 8.67
C GLU A 98 5.37 -14.70 8.97
N ASN A 99 5.71 -13.62 9.67
CA ASN A 99 4.77 -12.55 9.96
C ASN A 99 4.20 -11.90 8.68
N ILE A 100 5.02 -11.61 7.67
CA ILE A 100 4.52 -11.02 6.42
C ILE A 100 3.69 -12.03 5.63
N LYS A 101 4.04 -13.31 5.65
CA LYS A 101 3.32 -14.39 4.96
C LYS A 101 1.90 -14.56 5.48
N VAL A 102 1.66 -14.32 6.76
CA VAL A 102 0.30 -14.37 7.34
C VAL A 102 -0.43 -13.03 7.29
N SER A 103 0.29 -11.91 7.30
CA SER A 103 -0.32 -10.57 7.42
C SER A 103 -0.68 -9.94 6.07
N ILE A 104 0.16 -10.12 5.05
CA ILE A 104 0.03 -9.39 3.77
C ILE A 104 -1.00 -10.03 2.82
N PRO A 105 -1.06 -11.36 2.62
CA PRO A 105 -2.00 -11.95 1.67
C PRO A 105 -3.47 -11.60 1.93
N PRO A 106 -3.99 -11.65 3.18
CA PRO A 106 -5.38 -11.25 3.43
C PRO A 106 -5.67 -9.78 3.08
N ILE A 107 -4.67 -8.90 3.20
CA ILE A 107 -4.79 -7.49 2.79
C ILE A 107 -4.87 -7.40 1.25
N ALA A 108 -4.00 -8.13 0.54
CA ALA A 108 -4.01 -8.19 -0.92
C ALA A 108 -5.34 -8.76 -1.46
N ASP A 109 -5.85 -9.83 -0.84
CA ASP A 109 -7.14 -10.44 -1.21
C ASP A 109 -8.30 -9.45 -1.04
N ASN A 110 -8.33 -8.72 0.08
CA ASN A 110 -9.34 -7.68 0.28
C ASN A 110 -9.26 -6.59 -0.78
N TYR A 111 -8.07 -6.12 -1.15
CA TYR A 111 -7.93 -5.17 -2.25
C TYR A 111 -8.36 -5.75 -3.59
N GLN A 112 -8.09 -7.04 -3.84
CA GLN A 112 -8.51 -7.70 -5.07
C GLN A 112 -10.03 -7.77 -5.17
N VAL A 113 -10.71 -8.07 -4.07
CA VAL A 113 -12.18 -8.05 -3.99
C VAL A 113 -12.70 -6.66 -4.34
N LEU A 114 -12.20 -5.62 -3.66
CA LEU A 114 -12.61 -4.23 -3.90
C LEU A 114 -12.34 -3.77 -5.34
N ALA A 115 -11.17 -4.10 -5.89
CA ALA A 115 -10.79 -3.73 -7.24
C ALA A 115 -11.68 -4.44 -8.29
N ASN A 116 -12.04 -5.71 -8.05
CA ASN A 116 -12.96 -6.46 -8.90
C ASN A 116 -14.39 -5.92 -8.82
N GLU A 117 -14.84 -5.50 -7.65
CA GLU A 117 -16.15 -4.84 -7.47
C GLU A 117 -16.18 -3.50 -8.20
N ASN A 118 -15.12 -2.69 -8.07
CA ASN A 118 -15.02 -1.43 -8.79
C ASN A 118 -15.03 -1.66 -10.31
N TRP A 119 -14.25 -2.61 -10.82
CA TRP A 119 -14.23 -2.95 -12.25
C TRP A 119 -15.63 -3.31 -12.77
N LYS A 120 -16.38 -4.11 -12.02
CA LYS A 120 -17.75 -4.49 -12.39
C LYS A 120 -18.71 -3.30 -12.43
N ASN A 121 -18.51 -2.32 -11.55
CA ASN A 121 -19.41 -1.17 -11.40
C ASN A 121 -19.06 0.00 -12.33
N THR A 122 -17.77 0.22 -12.60
CA THR A 122 -17.26 1.43 -13.28
C THR A 122 -16.45 1.14 -14.54
N GLY A 123 -16.03 -0.11 -14.76
CA GLY A 123 -15.09 -0.46 -15.82
C GLY A 123 -13.65 -0.01 -15.53
N ALA A 124 -13.33 0.33 -14.28
CA ALA A 124 -11.97 0.67 -13.83
C ALA A 124 -11.62 -0.10 -12.55
N TYR A 125 -10.35 -0.52 -12.42
CA TYR A 125 -9.88 -1.21 -11.21
C TYR A 125 -9.64 -0.25 -10.03
N PHE A 126 -9.29 1.01 -10.31
CA PHE A 126 -8.96 2.03 -9.30
C PHE A 126 -9.84 3.27 -9.45
N GLU A 127 -10.22 3.87 -8.33
CA GLU A 127 -10.83 5.20 -8.32
C GLU A 127 -9.70 6.24 -8.42
N GLY A 128 -9.64 6.98 -9.53
CA GLY A 128 -8.57 7.94 -9.78
C GLY A 128 -8.43 8.30 -11.24
N ASN A 129 -9.33 9.19 -11.68
CA ASN A 129 -9.39 9.95 -12.91
C ASN A 129 -9.49 9.18 -14.25
N GLU A 130 -10.55 9.53 -14.97
CA GLU A 130 -10.54 9.70 -16.42
C GLU A 130 -9.14 10.13 -16.89
N LEU A 131 -8.55 9.35 -17.81
CA LEU A 131 -7.31 9.71 -18.52
C LEU A 131 -7.50 11.00 -19.32
#